data_AF-A0A2V7JFS1-F1
#
_entry.id   AF-A0A2V7JFS1-F1
#
_cell.length_a   1.000
_cell.length_b   1.000
_cell.length_c   1.000
_cell.angle_alpha   90.00
_cell.angle_beta   90.00
_cell.angle_gamma   90.00
#
_symmetry.space_group_name_H-M   'P 1'
#
loop_
_entity.id
_entity.type
_entity.pdbx_description
1 polymer ?
#
loop_
_entity_poly.entity_id
_entity_poly.type
_entity_poly.pdbx_seq_one_letter_code
_entity_poly.pdbx_strand_id
1 'polypeptide(L)'
;MPDGVSYIRVDGSDSAKQAFLQTNPIVVSSVPAPSADVLVTPSPALSSSVGSFHYVLSHPAFAPEAVPNTIVPQTRITDDGTIVDVPLGFDFNFYGNTYNKVNVYSNGFLTFGTAVTDPTGLGFFRGDAIPYSGNPNNMIAFAWTDWSPQRVVGGIRFETRGTAPNRRFLLQFTNVPEFSGRGLLLMQLVLTENANDITIYTNTMSITASSDRVTQGIENADGTLAAFDSVQNPVNLIWSPRAFQSTRLRRQPVRSTLSPTLRLARAPLSSILVSPPPPMTPPASRSLATEAMDSRSMRLIQRA
;
A
#
# COMPACT_ATOMS: atom_id res chain seq x y z
N MET A 1 14.18 40.72 5.72
CA MET A 1 14.07 40.42 4.28
C MET A 1 13.72 41.74 3.57
N PRO A 2 14.12 41.95 2.30
CA PRO A 2 13.75 43.16 1.57
C PRO A 2 12.23 43.21 1.35
N ASP A 3 11.68 44.41 1.26
CA ASP A 3 10.26 44.63 0.94
C ASP A 3 9.94 44.12 -0.48
N GLY A 4 8.77 43.49 -0.65
CA GLY A 4 8.27 43.04 -1.97
C GLY A 4 8.49 41.57 -2.33
N VAL A 5 9.05 40.75 -1.43
CA VAL A 5 9.19 39.30 -1.66
C VAL A 5 8.05 38.53 -1.01
N SER A 6 7.19 37.89 -1.81
CA SER A 6 6.23 36.88 -1.36
C SER A 6 6.82 35.49 -1.58
N TYR A 7 6.72 34.61 -0.58
CA TYR A 7 7.07 33.20 -0.74
C TYR A 7 5.88 32.31 -0.39
N ILE A 8 5.82 31.17 -1.07
CA ILE A 8 4.95 30.06 -0.70
C ILE A 8 5.85 29.02 -0.05
N ARG A 9 5.54 28.66 1.21
CA ARG A 9 6.24 27.57 1.89
C ARG A 9 5.51 26.26 1.59
N VAL A 10 6.21 25.32 0.97
CA VAL A 10 5.73 23.96 0.72
C VAL A 10 6.49 23.01 1.63
N ASP A 11 5.82 22.54 2.69
CA ASP A 11 6.37 21.54 3.60
C ASP A 11 5.98 20.13 3.11
N GLY A 12 6.95 19.23 3.01
CA GLY A 12 6.77 17.87 2.50
C GLY A 12 8.09 17.18 2.17
N SER A 13 8.05 15.89 1.79
CA SER A 13 9.22 15.18 1.26
C SER A 13 9.69 15.82 -0.05
N ASP A 14 10.96 15.65 -0.41
CA ASP A 14 11.50 16.31 -1.61
C ASP A 14 10.81 15.84 -2.89
N SER A 15 10.32 14.60 -2.92
CA SER A 15 9.48 14.07 -4.01
C SER A 15 8.13 14.79 -4.11
N ALA A 16 7.51 15.19 -3.00
CA ALA A 16 6.26 15.95 -2.98
C ALA A 16 6.46 17.40 -3.45
N LYS A 17 7.59 18.01 -3.08
CA LYS A 17 7.97 19.35 -3.58
C LYS A 17 8.20 19.32 -5.09
N GLN A 18 8.88 18.30 -5.60
CA GLN A 18 9.13 18.12 -7.03
C GLN A 18 7.83 17.90 -7.82
N ALA A 19 6.89 17.11 -7.30
CA ALA A 19 5.57 16.90 -7.93
C ALA A 19 4.70 18.17 -7.94
N PHE A 20 4.77 19.00 -6.89
CA PHE A 20 4.07 20.28 -6.84
C PHE A 20 4.59 21.26 -7.90
N LEU A 21 5.91 21.29 -8.11
CA LEU A 21 6.54 22.14 -9.14
C LEU A 21 6.25 21.69 -10.58
N GLN A 22 6.03 20.39 -10.80
CA GLN A 22 5.70 19.85 -12.13
C GLN A 22 4.23 20.04 -12.53
N THR A 23 3.31 20.03 -11.56
CA THR A 23 1.86 20.12 -11.82
C THR A 23 1.33 21.55 -11.84
N ASN A 24 2.03 22.51 -11.24
CA ASN A 24 1.66 23.92 -11.22
C ASN A 24 2.84 24.79 -11.67
N PRO A 25 3.08 24.97 -12.98
CA PRO A 25 4.04 25.95 -13.45
C PRO A 25 3.59 27.34 -13.00
N ILE A 26 4.30 27.95 -12.05
CA ILE A 26 3.98 29.26 -11.51
C ILE A 26 4.25 30.31 -12.59
N VAL A 27 3.23 30.68 -13.34
CA VAL A 27 3.26 31.88 -14.21
C VAL A 27 2.80 33.06 -13.36
N VAL A 28 3.73 33.84 -12.83
CA VAL A 28 3.40 35.13 -12.18
C VAL A 28 3.25 36.18 -13.30
N SER A 29 2.05 36.29 -13.89
CA SER A 29 1.83 37.24 -15.00
C SER A 29 1.46 38.66 -14.56
N SER A 30 1.25 38.93 -13.27
CA SER A 30 1.14 40.30 -12.75
C SER A 30 0.98 40.29 -11.24
N VAL A 31 1.50 41.34 -10.59
CA VAL A 31 1.30 41.63 -9.16
C VAL A 31 -0.20 41.83 -8.90
N PRO A 32 -0.86 41.04 -8.03
CA PRO A 32 -2.22 41.33 -7.61
C PRO A 32 -2.20 42.53 -6.65
N ALA A 33 -3.09 43.50 -6.87
CA ALA A 33 -3.38 44.56 -5.91
C ALA A 33 -3.99 43.94 -4.62
N PRO A 34 -3.71 44.51 -3.43
CA PRO A 34 -4.26 43.97 -2.20
C PRO A 34 -5.77 44.28 -2.14
N SER A 35 -6.54 43.26 -1.78
CA SER A 35 -7.98 43.30 -1.45
C SER A 35 -8.96 43.15 -2.61
N ALA A 36 -9.46 41.91 -2.75
CA ALA A 36 -10.89 41.63 -2.69
C ALA A 36 -11.04 40.16 -2.31
N ASP A 37 -11.78 39.88 -1.23
CA ASP A 37 -12.21 38.53 -0.90
C ASP A 37 -13.03 37.98 -2.08
N VAL A 38 -12.46 37.04 -2.84
CA VAL A 38 -13.23 36.24 -3.79
C VAL A 38 -13.96 35.20 -2.98
N LEU A 39 -15.18 35.54 -2.54
CA LEU A 39 -16.14 34.57 -2.06
C LEU A 39 -16.60 33.72 -3.26
N VAL A 40 -15.91 32.61 -3.51
CA VAL A 40 -16.44 31.56 -4.38
C VAL A 40 -17.60 30.91 -3.62
N THR A 41 -18.83 31.16 -4.06
CA THR A 41 -19.99 30.39 -3.62
C THR A 41 -19.69 28.91 -3.87
N PRO A 42 -19.81 28.02 -2.87
CA PRO A 42 -19.56 26.61 -3.11
C PRO A 42 -20.68 26.09 -4.00
N SER A 43 -20.40 25.94 -5.30
CA SER A 43 -21.09 24.90 -6.07
C SER A 43 -20.86 23.58 -5.34
N PRO A 44 -21.80 22.63 -5.37
CA PRO A 44 -21.54 21.29 -4.87
C PRO A 44 -20.62 20.59 -5.87
N ALA A 45 -19.36 21.01 -5.92
CA ALA A 45 -18.30 20.12 -6.34
C ALA A 45 -18.23 19.07 -5.24
N LEU A 46 -18.80 17.91 -5.52
CA LEU A 46 -18.53 16.67 -4.82
C LEU A 46 -17.02 16.46 -4.81
N SER A 47 -16.33 17.06 -3.84
CA SER A 47 -15.01 16.62 -3.42
C SER A 47 -15.25 15.33 -2.65
N SER A 48 -15.54 14.26 -3.38
CA SER A 48 -15.22 12.93 -2.90
C SER A 48 -13.69 12.84 -2.90
N SER A 49 -13.05 13.39 -1.86
CA SER A 49 -11.77 12.86 -1.45
C SER A 49 -12.07 11.48 -0.85
N VAL A 50 -12.43 10.51 -1.69
CA VAL A 50 -12.12 9.13 -1.37
C VAL A 50 -10.61 9.16 -1.30
N GLY A 51 -10.07 9.26 -0.10
CA GLY A 51 -8.64 9.10 0.07
C GLY A 51 -8.29 7.80 -0.62
N SER A 52 -7.39 7.85 -1.59
CA SER A 52 -6.97 6.68 -2.34
C SER A 52 -6.50 5.63 -1.33
N PHE A 53 -7.26 4.54 -1.17
CA PHE A 53 -6.84 3.40 -0.37
C PHE A 53 -5.62 2.81 -1.05
N HIS A 54 -4.46 2.98 -0.43
CA HIS A 54 -3.21 2.43 -0.94
C HIS A 54 -2.54 1.61 0.15
N TYR A 55 -1.99 0.47 -0.24
CA TYR A 55 -1.19 -0.36 0.64
C TYR A 55 0.27 0.03 0.49
N VAL A 56 0.97 0.12 1.62
CA VAL A 56 2.43 0.27 1.65
C VAL A 56 3.04 -1.11 1.82
N LEU A 57 3.97 -1.45 0.94
CA LEU A 57 4.70 -2.70 1.00
C LEU A 57 5.92 -2.58 1.91
N SER A 58 6.20 -3.65 2.64
CA SER A 58 7.42 -3.81 3.43
C SER A 58 7.83 -5.29 3.49
N HIS A 59 9.09 -5.52 3.85
CA HIS A 59 9.68 -6.85 4.03
C HIS A 59 10.07 -7.04 5.49
N PRO A 60 9.15 -7.53 6.36
CA PRO A 60 9.48 -7.76 7.76
C PRO A 60 10.46 -8.92 7.93
N ALA A 61 10.87 -9.23 9.16
CA ALA A 61 11.64 -10.45 9.40
C ALA A 61 10.84 -11.70 9.00
N PHE A 62 11.51 -12.70 8.42
CA PHE A 62 10.87 -13.96 8.09
C PHE A 62 10.57 -14.79 9.36
N ALA A 63 9.34 -14.71 9.84
CA ALA A 63 8.88 -15.34 11.08
C ALA A 63 7.43 -15.86 10.94
N PRO A 64 7.19 -16.92 10.15
CA PRO A 64 5.87 -17.57 10.12
C PRO A 64 5.52 -18.13 11.50
N GLU A 65 4.23 -18.13 11.83
CA GLU A 65 3.73 -18.75 13.05
C GLU A 65 3.70 -20.28 12.91
N ALA A 66 3.53 -20.99 14.04
CA ALA A 66 3.35 -22.43 14.05
C ALA A 66 2.22 -22.87 13.10
N VAL A 67 2.33 -24.04 12.47
CA VAL A 67 1.34 -24.57 11.53
C VAL A 67 -0.09 -24.49 12.10
N PRO A 68 -1.10 -24.01 11.33
CA PRO A 68 -2.48 -23.97 11.79
C PRO A 68 -3.05 -25.35 12.11
N ASN A 69 -3.87 -25.44 13.16
CA ASN A 69 -4.40 -26.72 13.64
C ASN A 69 -5.53 -27.28 12.77
N THR A 70 -6.41 -26.43 12.22
CA THR A 70 -7.56 -26.89 11.45
C THR A 70 -7.14 -27.31 10.04
N ILE A 71 -7.30 -28.60 9.75
CA ILE A 71 -7.09 -29.19 8.43
C ILE A 71 -8.38 -29.05 7.63
N VAL A 72 -8.30 -28.53 6.41
CA VAL A 72 -9.41 -28.67 5.46
C VAL A 72 -9.49 -30.14 5.04
N PRO A 73 -10.64 -30.82 5.21
CA PRO A 73 -10.78 -32.22 4.78
C PRO A 73 -10.52 -32.37 3.29
N GLN A 74 -9.78 -33.40 2.87
CA GLN A 74 -9.46 -33.63 1.45
C GLN A 74 -10.71 -33.74 0.57
N THR A 75 -11.83 -34.24 1.10
CA THR A 75 -13.12 -34.32 0.40
C THR A 75 -13.70 -32.95 0.02
N ARG A 76 -13.18 -31.86 0.60
CA ARG A 76 -13.57 -30.47 0.30
C ARG A 76 -12.51 -29.72 -0.53
N ILE A 77 -11.44 -30.39 -0.92
CA ILE A 77 -10.39 -29.83 -1.77
C ILE A 77 -10.45 -30.57 -3.10
N THR A 78 -10.97 -29.90 -4.12
CA THR A 78 -10.86 -30.38 -5.49
C THR A 78 -9.73 -29.65 -6.19
N ASP A 79 -9.27 -30.24 -7.28
CA ASP A 79 -8.54 -29.50 -8.30
C ASP A 79 -9.40 -28.32 -8.74
N ASP A 80 -8.78 -27.17 -8.98
CA ASP A 80 -9.50 -25.96 -9.44
C ASP A 80 -10.69 -25.54 -8.55
N GLY A 81 -10.62 -25.94 -7.28
CA GLY A 81 -11.72 -25.87 -6.32
C GLY A 81 -11.72 -24.60 -5.47
N THR A 82 -12.83 -24.40 -4.77
CA THR A 82 -13.01 -23.29 -3.84
C THR A 82 -13.57 -23.79 -2.50
N ILE A 83 -12.95 -23.36 -1.41
CA ILE A 83 -13.47 -23.50 -0.06
C ILE A 83 -14.17 -22.18 0.29
N VAL A 84 -15.48 -22.19 0.24
CA VAL A 84 -16.32 -21.00 0.44
C VAL A 84 -16.50 -20.66 1.91
N ASP A 85 -16.65 -19.36 2.18
CA ASP A 85 -17.04 -18.82 3.49
C ASP A 85 -16.17 -19.28 4.68
N VAL A 86 -14.85 -19.32 4.48
CA VAL A 86 -13.89 -19.57 5.58
C VAL A 86 -13.94 -18.37 6.54
N PRO A 87 -14.34 -18.56 7.81
CA PRO A 87 -14.48 -17.46 8.75
C PRO A 87 -13.10 -16.93 9.17
N LEU A 88 -12.92 -15.61 9.11
CA LEU A 88 -11.71 -14.94 9.63
C LEU A 88 -11.70 -14.91 11.15
N GLY A 89 -12.90 -14.91 11.75
CA GLY A 89 -13.12 -14.79 13.18
C GLY A 89 -13.12 -13.33 13.68
N PHE A 90 -12.84 -12.35 12.83
CA PHE A 90 -12.90 -10.92 13.11
C PHE A 90 -13.22 -10.13 11.83
N ASP A 91 -13.58 -8.86 12.00
CA ASP A 91 -13.77 -7.94 10.89
C ASP A 91 -12.41 -7.46 10.37
N PHE A 92 -12.20 -7.63 9.06
CA PHE A 92 -10.99 -7.26 8.36
C PHE A 92 -11.31 -6.23 7.26
N ASN A 93 -10.59 -5.11 7.27
CA ASN A 93 -10.72 -4.07 6.25
C ASN A 93 -9.79 -4.35 5.07
N PHE A 94 -10.36 -4.52 3.89
CA PHE A 94 -9.65 -4.72 2.64
C PHE A 94 -10.13 -3.73 1.58
N TYR A 95 -9.23 -2.88 1.10
CA TYR A 95 -9.54 -1.78 0.16
C TYR A 95 -10.79 -0.96 0.56
N GLY A 96 -10.91 -0.63 1.85
CA GLY A 96 -12.00 0.20 2.37
C GLY A 96 -13.29 -0.56 2.68
N ASN A 97 -13.40 -1.84 2.33
CA ASN A 97 -14.55 -2.69 2.63
C ASN A 97 -14.26 -3.62 3.80
N THR A 98 -15.29 -3.92 4.61
CA THR A 98 -15.16 -4.82 5.76
C THR A 98 -15.67 -6.21 5.42
N TYR A 99 -14.86 -7.22 5.74
CA TYR A 99 -15.19 -8.63 5.54
C TYR A 99 -14.90 -9.43 6.81
N ASN A 100 -15.67 -10.49 7.05
CA ASN A 100 -15.46 -11.42 8.16
C ASN A 100 -15.24 -12.87 7.71
N LYS A 101 -15.20 -13.09 6.40
CA LYS A 101 -15.01 -14.38 5.74
C LYS A 101 -14.31 -14.20 4.40
N VAL A 102 -13.68 -15.27 3.92
CA VAL A 102 -12.96 -15.35 2.64
C VAL A 102 -13.31 -16.64 1.91
N ASN A 103 -13.12 -16.65 0.59
CA ASN A 103 -13.18 -17.87 -0.22
C ASN A 103 -11.76 -18.26 -0.63
N VAL A 104 -11.32 -19.45 -0.28
CA VAL A 104 -9.95 -19.92 -0.54
C VAL A 104 -9.95 -20.83 -1.76
N TYR A 105 -9.09 -20.53 -2.74
CA TYR A 105 -8.98 -21.30 -3.97
C TYR A 105 -7.78 -22.25 -3.91
N SER A 106 -7.93 -23.45 -4.46
CA SER A 106 -6.86 -24.47 -4.49
C SER A 106 -5.59 -23.95 -5.16
N ASN A 107 -5.74 -23.00 -6.08
CA ASN A 107 -4.68 -22.44 -6.91
C ASN A 107 -3.92 -21.28 -6.26
N GLY A 108 -3.94 -21.16 -4.93
CA GLY A 108 -2.97 -20.31 -4.23
C GLY A 108 -3.36 -18.82 -4.10
N PHE A 109 -4.66 -18.56 -4.00
CA PHE A 109 -5.21 -17.25 -3.68
C PHE A 109 -6.49 -17.35 -2.87
N LEU A 110 -6.97 -16.21 -2.37
CA LEU A 110 -8.31 -16.07 -1.80
C LEU A 110 -9.01 -14.83 -2.34
N THR A 111 -10.33 -14.81 -2.27
CA THR A 111 -11.16 -13.64 -2.58
C THR A 111 -12.03 -13.24 -1.39
N PHE A 112 -12.42 -11.97 -1.37
CA PHE A 112 -13.40 -11.43 -0.43
C PHE A 112 -14.77 -11.26 -1.10
N GLY A 113 -15.85 -11.43 -0.32
CA GLY A 113 -17.23 -11.33 -0.82
C GLY A 113 -17.75 -12.64 -1.39
N THR A 114 -18.54 -12.57 -2.46
CA THR A 114 -19.11 -13.75 -3.12
C THR A 114 -18.02 -14.52 -3.86
N ALA A 115 -18.00 -15.85 -3.72
CA ALA A 115 -17.11 -16.71 -4.48
C ALA A 115 -17.34 -16.52 -5.98
N VAL A 116 -16.26 -16.30 -6.73
CA VAL A 116 -16.27 -16.11 -8.17
C VAL A 116 -15.94 -17.43 -8.86
N THR A 117 -16.61 -17.73 -9.96
CA THR A 117 -16.29 -18.88 -10.82
C THR A 117 -15.61 -18.38 -12.09
N ASP A 118 -14.62 -19.14 -12.56
CA ASP A 118 -13.96 -18.87 -13.84
C ASP A 118 -14.99 -18.98 -14.99
N PRO A 119 -15.19 -17.91 -15.79
CA PRO A 119 -16.15 -17.94 -16.89
C PRO A 119 -15.80 -18.97 -17.97
N THR A 120 -14.55 -19.42 -18.05
CA THR A 120 -14.12 -20.47 -18.99
C THR A 120 -14.38 -21.88 -18.46
N GLY A 121 -14.70 -22.03 -17.18
CA GLY A 121 -14.86 -23.31 -16.50
C GLY A 121 -13.55 -24.04 -16.18
N LEU A 122 -12.39 -23.38 -16.35
CA LEU A 122 -11.05 -23.96 -16.10
C LEU A 122 -10.49 -23.66 -14.70
N GLY A 123 -11.22 -22.92 -13.85
CA GLY A 123 -10.93 -22.85 -12.42
C GLY A 123 -9.79 -21.94 -11.97
N PHE A 124 -9.47 -20.89 -12.72
CA PHE A 124 -8.41 -19.93 -12.35
C PHE A 124 -7.06 -20.63 -12.04
N PHE A 125 -6.70 -21.64 -12.81
CA PHE A 125 -5.46 -22.39 -12.61
C PHE A 125 -4.18 -21.60 -12.95
N ARG A 126 -4.28 -20.50 -13.71
CA ARG A 126 -3.12 -19.67 -14.08
C ARG A 126 -3.22 -18.29 -13.46
N GLY A 127 -2.14 -17.84 -12.83
CA GLY A 127 -2.01 -16.47 -12.36
C GLY A 127 -2.04 -15.45 -13.51
N ASP A 128 -2.63 -14.29 -13.25
CA ASP A 128 -2.62 -13.15 -14.18
C ASP A 128 -1.91 -11.91 -13.63
N ALA A 129 -1.65 -10.94 -14.50
CA ALA A 129 -1.16 -9.64 -14.09
C ALA A 129 -2.18 -8.95 -13.18
N ILE A 130 -1.68 -8.18 -12.23
CA ILE A 130 -2.48 -7.30 -11.38
C ILE A 130 -1.85 -5.90 -11.42
N PRO A 131 -2.62 -4.80 -11.48
CA PRO A 131 -4.08 -4.79 -11.52
C PRO A 131 -4.65 -5.27 -12.89
N TYR A 132 -5.79 -5.96 -12.87
CA TYR A 132 -6.52 -6.44 -14.03
C TYR A 132 -8.02 -6.52 -13.73
N SER A 133 -8.86 -5.85 -14.54
CA SER A 133 -10.30 -5.80 -14.30
C SER A 133 -11.03 -7.14 -14.52
N GLY A 134 -10.39 -8.13 -15.13
CA GLY A 134 -10.96 -9.46 -15.32
C GLY A 134 -10.90 -10.30 -14.05
N ASN A 135 -11.86 -11.21 -13.87
CA ASN A 135 -11.89 -12.08 -12.69
C ASN A 135 -10.68 -13.02 -12.62
N PRO A 136 -10.23 -13.38 -11.40
CA PRO A 136 -10.81 -13.04 -10.10
C PRO A 136 -10.27 -11.71 -9.53
N ASN A 137 -11.17 -10.84 -9.07
CA ASN A 137 -10.85 -9.58 -8.38
C ASN A 137 -11.06 -9.69 -6.86
N ASN A 138 -10.80 -8.61 -6.13
CA ASN A 138 -10.99 -8.51 -4.67
C ASN A 138 -10.20 -9.58 -3.92
N MET A 139 -8.92 -9.72 -4.26
CA MET A 139 -8.15 -10.91 -3.97
C MET A 139 -6.84 -10.66 -3.23
N ILE A 140 -6.40 -11.71 -2.53
CA ILE A 140 -5.02 -11.86 -2.06
C ILE A 140 -4.46 -13.09 -2.77
N ALA A 141 -3.61 -12.84 -3.76
CA ALA A 141 -2.81 -13.85 -4.42
C ALA A 141 -1.52 -14.05 -3.62
N PHE A 142 -1.38 -15.16 -2.91
CA PHE A 142 -0.16 -15.45 -2.17
C PHE A 142 0.82 -16.31 -2.98
N ALA A 143 0.30 -17.08 -3.93
CA ALA A 143 1.06 -17.93 -4.83
C ALA A 143 0.21 -18.34 -6.04
N TRP A 144 -0.60 -17.44 -6.62
CA TRP A 144 -1.64 -17.84 -7.56
C TRP A 144 -1.06 -18.50 -8.81
N THR A 145 -1.26 -19.82 -8.94
CA THR A 145 -0.82 -20.68 -10.04
C THR A 145 -1.46 -22.08 -9.91
N ASP A 146 -1.07 -23.02 -10.76
CA ASP A 146 -1.70 -24.34 -10.85
C ASP A 146 -1.15 -25.30 -9.76
N TRP A 147 -1.85 -25.38 -8.63
CA TRP A 147 -1.44 -26.15 -7.45
C TRP A 147 -2.37 -27.32 -7.19
N SER A 148 -1.82 -28.40 -6.61
CA SER A 148 -2.56 -29.62 -6.30
C SER A 148 -2.66 -29.91 -4.79
N PRO A 149 -3.31 -29.05 -3.97
CA PRO A 149 -3.44 -29.28 -2.53
C PRO A 149 -4.20 -30.56 -2.18
N GLN A 150 -5.10 -31.03 -3.04
CA GLN A 150 -5.84 -32.29 -2.91
C GLN A 150 -4.93 -33.51 -2.83
N ARG A 151 -3.72 -33.45 -3.40
CA ARG A 151 -2.74 -34.54 -3.37
C ARG A 151 -2.02 -34.70 -2.03
N VAL A 152 -2.26 -33.79 -1.07
CA VAL A 152 -1.56 -33.75 0.22
C VAL A 152 -2.55 -33.66 1.37
N VAL A 153 -2.46 -34.60 2.31
CA VAL A 153 -3.24 -34.52 3.56
C VAL A 153 -2.80 -33.28 4.34
N GLY A 154 -3.74 -32.40 4.66
CA GLY A 154 -3.42 -31.12 5.30
C GLY A 154 -2.72 -30.13 4.36
N GLY A 155 -2.89 -30.29 3.05
CA GLY A 155 -2.38 -29.36 2.04
C GLY A 155 -2.85 -27.92 2.26
N ILE A 156 -4.09 -27.74 2.75
CA ILE A 156 -4.63 -26.44 3.19
C ILE A 156 -5.03 -26.53 4.67
N ARG A 157 -4.55 -25.57 5.47
CA ARG A 157 -4.86 -25.44 6.90
C ARG A 157 -5.15 -24.00 7.23
N PHE A 158 -6.05 -23.75 8.18
CA PHE A 158 -6.29 -22.40 8.68
C PHE A 158 -6.57 -22.41 10.18
N GLU A 159 -6.44 -21.26 10.83
CA GLU A 159 -6.76 -21.09 12.25
C GLU A 159 -6.82 -19.60 12.57
N THR A 160 -7.78 -19.18 13.39
CA THR A 160 -7.75 -17.86 14.02
C THR A 160 -7.15 -17.98 15.42
N ARG A 161 -6.09 -17.22 15.68
CA ARG A 161 -5.35 -17.24 16.95
C ARG A 161 -5.46 -15.93 17.70
N GLY A 162 -5.21 -15.97 19.00
CA GLY A 162 -5.24 -14.81 19.89
C GLY A 162 -6.64 -14.53 20.45
N THR A 163 -6.76 -13.41 21.13
CA THR A 163 -8.01 -12.92 21.73
C THR A 163 -8.32 -11.54 21.20
N ALA A 164 -9.61 -11.20 21.08
CA ALA A 164 -9.99 -9.87 20.64
C ALA A 164 -9.41 -8.79 21.58
N PRO A 165 -8.93 -7.66 21.05
CA PRO A 165 -8.97 -7.26 19.65
C PRO A 165 -7.60 -7.46 18.93
N ASN A 166 -6.84 -8.50 19.31
CA ASN A 166 -5.50 -8.80 18.81
C ASN A 166 -5.43 -10.20 18.17
N ARG A 167 -6.46 -10.58 17.41
CA ARG A 167 -6.51 -11.86 16.70
C ARG A 167 -5.74 -11.83 15.40
N ARG A 168 -5.36 -13.00 14.93
CA ARG A 168 -4.72 -13.21 13.63
C ARG A 168 -5.37 -14.41 12.96
N PHE A 169 -5.75 -14.25 11.70
CA PHE A 169 -6.19 -15.37 10.86
C PHE A 169 -4.98 -15.87 10.09
N LEU A 170 -4.69 -17.17 10.22
CA LEU A 170 -3.61 -17.85 9.55
C LEU A 170 -4.21 -18.78 8.50
N LEU A 171 -3.69 -18.72 7.27
CA LEU A 171 -3.95 -19.69 6.21
C LEU A 171 -2.60 -20.23 5.72
N GLN A 172 -2.49 -21.54 5.59
CA GLN A 172 -1.23 -22.19 5.21
C GLN A 172 -1.47 -23.23 4.11
N PHE A 173 -0.63 -23.14 3.08
CA PHE A 173 -0.42 -24.22 2.12
C PHE A 173 0.81 -25.01 2.54
N THR A 174 0.66 -26.32 2.78
CA THR A 174 1.70 -27.18 3.37
C THR A 174 2.21 -28.20 2.37
N ASN A 175 3.41 -27.97 1.83
CA ASN A 175 4.08 -28.87 0.89
C ASN A 175 3.20 -29.26 -0.31
N VAL A 176 2.44 -28.29 -0.83
CA VAL A 176 1.50 -28.51 -1.93
C VAL A 176 2.28 -28.63 -3.24
N PRO A 177 2.15 -29.73 -4.00
CA PRO A 177 2.84 -29.89 -5.27
C PRO A 177 2.19 -29.05 -6.37
N GLU A 178 2.98 -28.68 -7.35
CA GLU A 178 2.52 -28.14 -8.64
C GLU A 178 1.68 -29.21 -9.38
N PHE A 179 0.59 -28.82 -10.05
CA PHE A 179 -0.31 -29.79 -10.69
C PHE A 179 0.39 -30.54 -11.85
N SER A 180 1.07 -29.81 -12.73
CA SER A 180 1.72 -30.35 -13.93
C SER A 180 3.25 -30.31 -13.90
N GLY A 181 3.84 -30.24 -12.70
CA GLY A 181 5.29 -30.20 -12.53
C GLY A 181 5.80 -30.84 -11.24
N ARG A 182 7.00 -30.43 -10.85
CA ARG A 182 7.77 -30.90 -9.67
C ARG A 182 7.97 -29.80 -8.64
N GLY A 183 7.27 -28.68 -8.83
CA GLY A 183 7.21 -27.56 -7.92
C GLY A 183 6.61 -27.91 -6.56
N LEU A 184 6.80 -27.01 -5.60
CA LEU A 184 6.34 -27.19 -4.23
C LEU A 184 6.04 -25.83 -3.61
N LEU A 185 4.92 -25.74 -2.92
CA LEU A 185 4.50 -24.59 -2.14
C LEU A 185 4.46 -24.92 -0.65
N LEU A 186 5.20 -24.13 0.13
CA LEU A 186 5.07 -24.00 1.57
C LEU A 186 5.03 -22.52 1.91
N MET A 187 3.90 -22.05 2.41
CA MET A 187 3.67 -20.64 2.71
C MET A 187 2.62 -20.45 3.80
N GLN A 188 2.69 -19.33 4.51
CA GLN A 188 1.66 -18.92 5.47
C GLN A 188 1.22 -17.46 5.24
N LEU A 189 -0.09 -17.25 5.10
CA LEU A 189 -0.74 -15.95 5.03
C LEU A 189 -1.23 -15.62 6.45
N VAL A 190 -0.96 -14.39 6.88
CA VAL A 190 -1.41 -13.87 8.18
C VAL A 190 -2.16 -12.58 7.95
N LEU A 191 -3.42 -12.54 8.37
CA LEU A 191 -4.25 -11.33 8.45
C LEU A 191 -4.36 -10.91 9.91
N THR A 192 -4.05 -9.66 10.22
CA THR A 192 -4.05 -9.17 11.62
C THR A 192 -5.26 -8.29 11.91
N GLU A 193 -6.01 -8.62 12.96
CA GLU A 193 -7.13 -7.82 13.46
C GLU A 193 -6.69 -6.39 13.80
N ASN A 194 -7.57 -5.40 13.58
CA ASN A 194 -7.37 -3.96 13.74
C ASN A 194 -6.31 -3.31 12.84
N ALA A 195 -5.11 -3.87 12.77
CA ALA A 195 -4.05 -3.36 11.89
C ALA A 195 -4.43 -3.53 10.41
N ASN A 196 -5.21 -4.58 10.12
CA ASN A 196 -5.56 -4.99 8.76
C ASN A 196 -4.32 -5.26 7.88
N ASP A 197 -3.21 -5.63 8.53
CA ASP A 197 -1.98 -6.03 7.88
C ASP A 197 -2.18 -7.39 7.20
N ILE A 198 -1.68 -7.48 5.96
CA ILE A 198 -1.62 -8.70 5.16
C ILE A 198 -0.16 -9.10 5.08
N THR A 199 0.24 -10.21 5.68
CA THR A 199 1.61 -10.72 5.56
C THR A 199 1.63 -12.09 4.89
N ILE A 200 2.36 -12.22 3.79
CA ILE A 200 2.60 -13.47 3.09
C ILE A 200 4.03 -13.93 3.42
N TYR A 201 4.15 -15.03 4.16
CA TYR A 201 5.41 -15.73 4.38
C TYR A 201 5.54 -16.86 3.36
N THR A 202 6.39 -16.69 2.35
CA THR A 202 6.77 -17.77 1.43
C THR A 202 8.00 -18.50 1.96
N ASN A 203 7.82 -19.64 2.63
CA ASN A 203 8.93 -20.50 3.07
C ASN A 203 9.64 -21.11 1.87
N THR A 204 8.88 -21.75 0.99
CA THR A 204 9.35 -22.32 -0.27
C THR A 204 8.26 -22.16 -1.31
N MET A 205 8.62 -21.66 -2.48
CA MET A 205 7.78 -21.74 -3.67
C MET A 205 8.72 -22.11 -4.81
N SER A 206 8.46 -23.23 -5.47
CA SER A 206 9.14 -23.58 -6.70
C SER A 206 8.13 -23.96 -7.76
N ILE A 207 8.33 -23.48 -8.98
CA ILE A 207 7.56 -23.80 -10.18
C ILE A 207 8.50 -24.43 -11.18
N THR A 208 8.05 -25.43 -11.91
CA THR A 208 8.87 -26.13 -12.92
C THR A 208 8.12 -26.36 -14.22
N ALA A 209 6.79 -26.29 -14.22
CA ALA A 209 5.99 -26.29 -15.42
C ALA A 209 6.20 -24.96 -16.15
N SER A 210 6.75 -25.04 -17.37
CA SER A 210 7.14 -23.85 -18.14
C SER A 210 5.97 -22.95 -18.57
N SER A 211 4.73 -23.45 -18.47
CA SER A 211 3.53 -22.71 -18.84
C SER A 211 2.94 -21.88 -17.69
N ASP A 212 3.36 -22.15 -16.46
CA ASP A 212 2.66 -21.68 -15.28
C ASP A 212 3.11 -20.27 -14.92
N ARG A 213 2.12 -19.38 -14.79
CA ARG A 213 2.32 -18.00 -14.33
C ARG A 213 1.97 -17.94 -12.86
N VAL A 214 2.82 -17.25 -12.08
CA VAL A 214 2.60 -17.04 -10.65
C VAL A 214 2.31 -15.59 -10.35
N THR A 215 1.20 -15.35 -9.66
CA THR A 215 0.84 -14.03 -9.16
C THR A 215 0.96 -13.99 -7.65
N GLN A 216 1.64 -12.97 -7.12
CA GLN A 216 1.72 -12.70 -5.69
C GLN A 216 1.49 -11.21 -5.45
N GLY A 217 0.48 -10.88 -4.67
CA GLY A 217 0.06 -9.51 -4.38
C GLY A 217 -1.41 -9.45 -3.97
N ILE A 218 -1.93 -8.23 -3.90
CA ILE A 218 -3.31 -7.96 -3.55
C ILE A 218 -3.95 -7.03 -4.59
N GLU A 219 -5.24 -7.17 -4.80
CA GLU A 219 -6.00 -6.40 -5.79
C GLU A 219 -7.40 -6.07 -5.27
N ASN A 220 -7.89 -4.87 -5.60
CA ASN A 220 -9.19 -4.38 -5.18
C ASN A 220 -10.35 -4.99 -5.99
N ALA A 221 -11.58 -4.64 -5.63
CA ALA A 221 -12.77 -5.31 -6.16
C ALA A 221 -13.07 -5.06 -7.64
N ASP A 222 -12.57 -3.97 -8.23
CA ASP A 222 -12.78 -3.63 -9.64
C ASP A 222 -11.52 -3.84 -10.50
N GLY A 223 -10.44 -4.37 -9.91
CA GLY A 223 -9.18 -4.65 -10.60
C GLY A 223 -8.47 -3.41 -11.13
N THR A 224 -8.68 -2.25 -10.49
CA THR A 224 -8.02 -0.99 -10.87
C THR A 224 -6.83 -0.64 -9.98
N LEU A 225 -6.76 -1.20 -8.78
CA LEU A 225 -5.70 -0.97 -7.80
C LEU A 225 -5.13 -2.29 -7.30
N ALA A 226 -3.80 -2.39 -7.28
CA ALA A 226 -3.09 -3.53 -6.74
C ALA A 226 -1.86 -3.10 -5.95
N ALA A 227 -1.41 -3.93 -5.01
CA ALA A 227 -0.12 -3.81 -4.37
C ALA A 227 0.63 -5.15 -4.44
N PHE A 228 1.84 -5.12 -4.98
CA PHE A 228 2.66 -6.30 -5.21
C PHE A 228 4.14 -5.92 -5.17
N ASP A 229 4.98 -6.85 -4.73
CA ASP A 229 6.42 -6.63 -4.65
C ASP A 229 7.06 -6.72 -6.04
N SER A 230 7.56 -5.59 -6.54
CA SER A 230 8.15 -5.45 -7.88
C SER A 230 9.61 -5.93 -7.92
N VAL A 231 9.88 -7.18 -7.58
CA VAL A 231 11.23 -7.73 -7.82
C VAL A 231 11.36 -8.10 -9.30
N GLN A 232 11.94 -7.17 -10.08
CA GLN A 232 12.24 -7.31 -11.52
C GLN A 232 13.10 -8.54 -11.84
N ASN A 233 12.80 -9.20 -12.96
CA ASN A 233 13.72 -10.07 -13.71
C ASN A 233 14.21 -9.26 -14.95
N PRO A 234 15.52 -9.22 -15.30
CA PRO A 234 16.05 -8.28 -16.29
C PRO A 234 15.69 -8.54 -17.77
N VAL A 235 14.79 -9.48 -18.07
CA VAL A 235 14.48 -9.85 -19.45
C VAL A 235 12.97 -9.72 -19.73
N ASN A 236 12.61 -8.73 -20.56
CA ASN A 236 11.32 -8.47 -21.20
C ASN A 236 10.16 -7.91 -20.34
N LEU A 237 10.15 -6.57 -20.17
CA LEU A 237 8.99 -5.67 -20.01
C LEU A 237 7.63 -6.29 -19.57
N ILE A 238 7.61 -6.96 -18.42
CA ILE A 238 6.41 -7.31 -17.66
C ILE A 238 6.72 -7.00 -16.19
N TRP A 239 6.00 -6.05 -15.60
CA TRP A 239 6.15 -5.62 -14.21
C TRP A 239 4.82 -5.86 -13.47
N SER A 240 4.58 -6.89 -12.65
CA SER A 240 5.30 -8.12 -12.29
C SER A 240 4.29 -9.20 -11.84
N PRO A 241 4.15 -10.33 -12.54
CA PRO A 241 3.98 -11.63 -11.90
C PRO A 241 5.39 -12.17 -11.65
N ARG A 242 5.63 -13.04 -10.66
CA ARG A 242 6.88 -13.83 -10.63
C ARG A 242 6.82 -14.92 -11.71
N ALA A 243 6.66 -14.48 -12.95
CA ALA A 243 6.61 -15.30 -14.14
C ALA A 243 8.01 -15.33 -14.73
N PHE A 244 8.69 -16.47 -14.57
CA PHE A 244 9.60 -17.04 -15.56
C PHE A 244 9.95 -18.48 -15.16
N GLN A 245 10.31 -19.29 -16.15
CA GLN A 245 10.66 -20.70 -16.02
C GLN A 245 11.61 -20.93 -14.84
N SER A 246 11.19 -21.75 -13.87
CA SER A 246 11.91 -22.05 -12.62
C SER A 246 12.01 -20.94 -11.56
N THR A 247 10.91 -20.25 -11.24
CA THR A 247 10.87 -19.40 -10.02
C THR A 247 11.14 -20.24 -8.78
N ARG A 248 12.12 -19.83 -7.96
CA ARG A 248 12.34 -20.36 -6.60
C ARG A 248 12.37 -19.22 -5.59
N LEU A 249 11.41 -19.20 -4.67
CA LEU A 249 11.43 -18.34 -3.50
C LEU A 249 11.77 -19.15 -2.26
N ARG A 250 12.57 -18.55 -1.39
CA ARG A 250 12.89 -19.12 -0.08
C ARG A 250 12.90 -18.03 0.97
N ARG A 251 12.17 -18.28 2.05
CA ARG A 251 12.11 -17.42 3.25
C ARG A 251 11.84 -15.94 2.91
N GLN A 252 10.84 -15.69 2.06
CA GLN A 252 10.45 -14.34 1.63
C GLN A 252 9.18 -13.90 2.35
N PRO A 253 9.24 -12.85 3.19
CA PRO A 253 8.07 -12.19 3.74
C PRO A 253 7.70 -10.95 2.93
N VAL A 254 6.44 -10.81 2.57
CA VAL A 254 5.90 -9.57 1.99
C VAL A 254 4.71 -9.13 2.84
N ARG A 255 4.74 -7.90 3.34
CA ARG A 255 3.65 -7.30 4.11
C ARG A 255 3.05 -6.12 3.35
N SER A 256 1.73 -6.12 3.24
CA SER A 256 0.93 -4.98 2.81
C SER A 256 0.21 -4.39 4.03
N THR A 257 0.47 -3.13 4.33
CA THR A 257 -0.18 -2.38 5.42
C THR A 257 -1.04 -1.28 4.84
N LEU A 258 -2.28 -1.14 5.33
CA LEU A 258 -3.13 -0.03 4.95
C LEU A 258 -2.42 1.29 5.29
N SER A 259 -2.18 2.13 4.28
CA SER A 259 -1.66 3.46 4.54
C SER A 259 -2.74 4.26 5.27
N PRO A 260 -2.45 4.87 6.44
CA PRO A 260 -3.39 5.77 7.04
C PRO A 260 -3.64 6.92 6.06
N THR A 261 -4.87 7.04 5.58
CA THR A 261 -5.28 8.23 4.85
C THR A 261 -4.99 9.41 5.76
N LEU A 262 -4.15 10.35 5.33
CA LEU A 262 -4.04 11.63 6.01
C LEU A 262 -5.42 12.26 5.98
N ARG A 263 -6.17 12.16 7.08
CA ARG A 263 -7.31 13.03 7.29
C ARG A 263 -6.71 14.42 7.45
N LEU A 264 -7.06 15.36 6.57
CA LEU A 264 -6.98 16.76 6.95
C LEU A 264 -7.85 16.89 8.20
N ALA A 265 -7.22 16.97 9.36
CA ALA A 265 -7.91 17.41 10.55
C ALA A 265 -8.35 18.84 10.26
N ARG A 266 -9.65 19.05 10.05
CA ARG A 266 -10.22 20.38 10.13
C ARG A 266 -10.10 20.79 11.59
N ALA A 267 -9.04 21.51 11.92
CA ALA A 267 -8.99 22.22 13.18
C ALA A 267 -10.27 23.08 13.24
N PRO A 268 -11.03 23.06 14.35
CA PRO A 268 -12.05 24.09 14.53
C PRO A 268 -11.35 25.44 14.40
N LEU A 269 -12.00 26.41 13.76
CA LEU A 269 -11.59 27.82 13.81
C LEU A 269 -11.81 28.33 15.25
N SER A 270 -11.08 27.78 16.21
CA SER A 270 -10.99 28.30 17.56
C SER A 270 -9.99 29.44 17.52
N SER A 271 -10.52 30.64 17.28
CA SER A 271 -9.94 31.94 17.57
C SER A 271 -8.41 32.02 17.48
N ILE A 272 -7.90 32.44 16.32
CA ILE A 272 -6.59 33.09 16.27
C ILE A 272 -6.72 34.35 17.13
N LEU A 273 -6.31 34.27 18.39
CA LEU A 273 -6.03 35.44 19.20
C LEU A 273 -4.79 36.08 18.61
N VAL A 274 -4.99 37.11 17.79
CA VAL A 274 -3.93 38.02 17.40
C VAL A 274 -3.55 38.75 18.69
N SER A 275 -2.42 38.37 19.30
CA SER A 275 -1.82 39.20 20.34
C SER A 275 -1.26 40.47 19.67
N PRO A 276 -1.54 41.66 20.22
CA PRO A 276 -0.88 42.87 19.72
C PRO A 276 0.64 42.74 19.94
N PRO A 277 1.46 43.29 19.03
CA PRO A 277 2.90 43.25 19.18
C PRO A 277 3.32 43.95 20.48
N PRO A 278 4.34 43.45 21.19
CA PRO A 278 4.83 44.09 22.40
C PRO A 278 5.29 45.52 22.08
N PRO A 279 5.09 46.48 22.99
CA PRO A 279 5.48 47.87 22.76
C PRO A 279 6.99 47.96 22.51
N MET A 280 7.36 48.61 21.42
CA MET A 280 8.75 48.89 21.07
C MET A 280 9.37 49.79 22.16
N THR A 281 10.37 49.28 22.86
CA THR A 281 11.28 50.11 23.64
C THR A 281 12.20 50.88 22.68
N PRO A 282 12.31 52.22 22.79
CA PRO A 282 13.26 52.98 21.99
C PRO A 282 14.69 52.56 22.31
N PRO A 283 15.62 52.59 21.33
CA PRO A 283 17.02 52.29 21.61
C PRO A 283 17.61 53.35 22.56
N ALA A 284 18.32 52.89 23.58
CA ALA A 284 19.07 53.75 24.48
C ALA A 284 20.10 54.58 23.70
N SER A 285 20.11 55.89 23.95
CA SER A 285 21.10 56.83 23.44
C SER A 285 22.50 56.43 23.88
N ARG A 286 23.38 56.05 22.94
CA ARG A 286 24.82 55.99 23.20
C ARG A 286 25.45 57.32 22.80
N SER A 287 26.11 57.99 23.76
CA SER A 287 26.90 59.18 23.49
C SER A 287 28.17 58.82 22.70
N LEU A 288 28.52 59.71 21.78
CA LEU A 288 29.76 59.69 21.01
C LEU A 288 30.97 59.92 21.92
N ALA A 289 32.01 59.11 21.74
CA ALA A 289 33.39 59.48 22.06
C ALA A 289 34.27 59.07 20.87
N THR A 290 35.09 60.01 20.44
CA THR A 290 35.91 60.03 19.23
C THR A 290 37.31 59.49 19.53
N GLU A 291 37.92 58.70 18.64
CA GLU A 291 39.36 58.86 18.35
C GLU A 291 39.85 58.15 17.07
N ALA A 292 40.63 58.94 16.31
CA ALA A 292 41.70 58.67 15.34
C ALA A 292 41.55 57.76 14.09
N MET A 293 41.93 58.37 12.96
CA MET A 293 42.05 57.89 11.57
C MET A 293 43.08 56.77 11.36
N ASP A 294 42.85 55.88 10.38
CA ASP A 294 43.82 55.68 9.28
C ASP A 294 43.16 55.07 8.02
N SER A 295 43.75 55.41 6.87
CA SER A 295 43.30 55.29 5.49
C SER A 295 43.27 53.85 4.95
N ARG A 296 42.17 53.54 4.23
CA ARG A 296 42.12 52.88 2.90
C ARG A 296 40.73 52.25 2.67
N SER A 297 39.95 52.93 1.84
CA SER A 297 38.64 52.51 1.30
C SER A 297 38.73 51.16 0.54
N MET A 298 37.67 50.36 0.35
CA MET A 298 36.55 50.67 -0.55
C MET A 298 35.33 49.74 -0.31
N ARG A 299 34.12 50.32 -0.37
CA ARG A 299 32.82 49.64 -0.56
C ARG A 299 32.58 49.43 -2.05
N LEU A 300 31.97 48.31 -2.44
CA LEU A 300 31.11 48.29 -3.62
C LEU A 300 29.77 47.61 -3.27
N ILE A 301 28.70 48.39 -3.38
CA ILE A 301 27.31 47.96 -3.40
C ILE A 301 26.86 48.12 -4.84
N GLN A 302 26.24 47.11 -5.44
CA GLN A 302 25.36 47.36 -6.58
C GLN A 302 24.09 46.53 -6.45
N ARG A 303 22.97 47.26 -6.52
CA ARG A 303 21.59 46.81 -6.41
C ARG A 303 21.06 46.40 -7.78
N ALA A 304 20.19 45.39 -7.80
CA ALA A 304 18.86 45.50 -8.38
C ALA A 304 17.90 44.87 -7.37
#